data_AF-A0A2D2CX54-F1
#
_entry.id   AF-A0A2D2CX54-F1
#
_cell.length_a   1.000
_cell.length_b   1.000
_cell.length_c   1.000
_cell.angle_alpha   90.00
_cell.angle_beta   90.00
_cell.angle_gamma   90.00
#
_symmetry.space_group_name_H-M   'P 1'
#
loop_
_entity.id
_entity.type
_entity.pdbx_description
1 polymer ?
#
loop_
_entity_poly.entity_id
_entity_poly.type
_entity_poly.pdbx_seq_one_letter_code
_entity_poly.pdbx_strand_id
1 'polypeptide(L)'
;MGFGKEDISAHGFRSTFSTMANESGLFAFDAVERALAHQDGSEVRRAYHRADYFEEGRRLMLWWADKIDAIRSGDALGSVETQPSEVEAE
;
A
#
# COMPACT_ATOMS: atom_id res chain seq x y z
N MET A 1 0.48 -18.36 22.32
CA MET A 1 -0.02 -17.64 21.13
C MET A 1 1.21 -17.11 20.42
N GLY A 2 1.62 -17.81 19.35
CA GLY A 2 2.91 -17.57 18.70
C GLY A 2 2.85 -16.33 17.82
N PHE A 3 3.62 -15.31 18.18
CA PHE A 3 4.61 -14.57 17.37
C PHE A 3 5.27 -13.61 18.37
N GLY A 4 6.54 -13.86 18.71
CA GLY A 4 7.33 -13.00 19.58
C GLY A 4 7.54 -11.62 18.94
N LYS A 5 7.96 -10.64 19.74
CA LYS A 5 8.25 -9.28 19.25
C LYS A 5 9.40 -9.28 18.23
N GLU A 6 10.18 -10.37 18.20
CA GLU A 6 11.20 -10.68 17.18
C GLU A 6 10.67 -11.35 15.90
N ASP A 7 9.50 -11.98 15.92
CA ASP A 7 8.96 -12.69 14.75
C ASP A 7 8.27 -11.74 13.76
N ILE A 8 7.71 -10.64 14.24
CA ILE A 8 6.96 -9.68 13.45
C ILE A 8 7.26 -8.26 13.95
N SER A 9 7.89 -7.44 13.10
CA SER A 9 8.20 -6.04 13.40
C SER A 9 7.44 -5.08 12.49
N ALA A 10 7.25 -3.85 12.98
CA ALA A 10 6.67 -2.76 12.17
C ALA A 10 7.53 -2.44 10.93
N HIS A 11 8.82 -2.79 10.94
CA HIS A 11 9.68 -2.69 9.76
C HIS A 11 9.36 -3.80 8.75
N GLY A 12 9.22 -5.05 9.22
CA GLY A 12 8.84 -6.18 8.37
C GLY A 12 7.53 -5.94 7.61
N PHE A 13 6.51 -5.40 8.29
CA PHE A 13 5.24 -5.04 7.63
C PHE A 13 5.40 -3.98 6.54
N ARG A 14 6.22 -2.94 6.78
CA ARG A 14 6.51 -1.91 5.78
C ARG A 14 7.24 -2.47 4.59
N SER A 15 8.20 -3.36 4.80
CA SER A 15 8.91 -4.05 3.73
C SER A 15 7.96 -4.92 2.90
N THR A 16 7.10 -5.72 3.53
CA THR A 16 6.12 -6.54 2.81
C THR A 16 5.16 -5.69 1.99
N PHE A 17 4.61 -4.63 2.59
CA PHE A 17 3.75 -3.68 1.88
C PHE A 17 4.47 -3.07 0.67
N SER A 18 5.69 -2.54 0.87
CA SER A 18 6.48 -1.90 -0.18
C SER A 18 6.76 -2.84 -1.34
N THR A 19 7.20 -4.07 -1.05
CA THR A 19 7.45 -5.09 -2.07
C THR A 19 6.19 -5.40 -2.85
N MET A 20 5.08 -5.74 -2.19
CA MET A 20 3.83 -6.11 -2.87
C MET A 20 3.25 -4.95 -3.70
N ALA A 21 3.28 -3.74 -3.17
CA ALA A 21 2.76 -2.57 -3.87
C ALA A 21 3.59 -2.25 -5.13
N ASN A 22 4.92 -2.29 -5.04
CA ASN A 22 5.79 -2.05 -6.19
C ASN A 22 5.73 -3.17 -7.23
N GLU A 23 5.70 -4.44 -6.80
CA GLU A 23 5.59 -5.60 -7.70
C GLU A 23 4.25 -5.66 -8.43
N SER A 24 3.18 -5.07 -7.87
CA SER A 24 1.87 -5.01 -8.52
C SER A 24 1.89 -4.20 -9.83
N GLY A 25 2.79 -3.22 -9.96
CA GLY A 25 2.83 -2.28 -11.07
C GLY A 25 1.59 -1.36 -11.18
N LEU A 26 0.70 -1.36 -10.18
CA LEU A 26 -0.58 -0.62 -10.21
C LEU A 26 -0.46 0.83 -9.75
N PHE A 27 0.62 1.17 -9.05
CA PHE A 27 0.80 2.45 -8.38
C PHE A 27 2.16 3.05 -8.70
N ALA A 28 2.24 4.38 -8.73
CA ALA A 28 3.51 5.08 -8.85
C ALA A 28 4.41 4.82 -7.63
N PHE A 29 5.72 4.65 -7.87
CA PHE A 29 6.72 4.50 -6.80
C PHE A 29 6.62 5.59 -5.73
N ASP A 30 6.48 6.85 -6.17
CA ASP A 30 6.37 8.00 -5.27
C ASP A 30 5.10 7.95 -4.39
N ALA A 31 4.01 7.33 -4.85
CA ALA A 31 2.79 7.14 -4.06
C ALA A 31 3.02 6.09 -2.96
N VAL A 32 3.74 5.01 -3.26
CA VAL A 32 4.11 3.96 -2.29
C VAL A 32 5.03 4.51 -1.21
N GLU A 33 6.07 5.26 -1.59
CA GLU A 33 7.01 5.85 -0.64
C GLU A 33 6.35 6.89 0.27
N ARG A 34 5.43 7.69 -0.27
CA ARG A 34 4.61 8.62 0.53
C ARG A 34 3.70 7.90 1.52
N ALA A 35 3.08 6.79 1.13
CA ALA A 35 2.25 5.98 2.04
C ALA A 35 3.09 5.40 3.21
N LEU A 36 4.38 5.15 2.97
CA LEU A 36 5.35 4.75 4.00
C LEU A 36 5.85 5.91 4.88
N ALA A 37 5.39 7.14 4.60
CA ALA A 37 5.87 8.38 5.21
C ALA A 37 7.38 8.59 5.03
N HIS A 38 7.96 8.04 3.96
CA HIS A 38 9.34 8.31 3.59
C HIS A 38 9.45 9.75 3.06
N GLN A 39 10.56 10.40 3.39
CA GLN A 39 10.84 11.74 2.88
C GLN A 39 11.50 11.65 1.51
N ASP A 40 10.84 12.21 0.49
CA ASP A 40 11.49 12.49 -0.78
C ASP A 40 12.67 13.45 -0.58
N GLY A 41 13.85 13.06 -1.08
CA GLY A 41 15.07 13.87 -1.02
C GLY A 41 15.05 15.09 -1.96
N SER A 42 14.04 15.23 -2.83
CA SER A 42 13.91 16.34 -3.77
C SER A 42 12.77 17.28 -3.36
N GLU A 43 13.11 18.46 -2.83
CA GLU A 43 12.14 19.51 -2.50
C GLU A 43 11.26 19.92 -3.70
N VAL A 44 11.81 19.87 -4.92
CA VAL A 44 11.10 20.26 -6.15
C VAL A 44 9.96 19.31 -6.47
N ARG A 45 10.16 17.99 -6.32
CA ARG A 45 9.09 16.99 -6.55
C ARG A 45 7.97 17.08 -5.51
N ARG A 46 8.31 17.44 -4.26
CA ARG A 46 7.34 17.60 -3.17
C ARG A 46 6.30 18.70 -3.46
N ALA A 47 6.73 19.81 -4.07
CA ALA A 47 5.87 20.96 -4.29
C ALA A 47 4.82 20.73 -5.39
N TYR A 48 5.20 20.07 -6.49
CA TYR A 48 4.28 19.82 -7.60
C TYR A 48 3.35 18.62 -7.37
N HIS A 49 3.76 17.60 -6.62
CA HIS A 49 3.06 16.32 -6.57
C HIS A 49 2.12 16.16 -5.36
N ARG A 50 1.70 17.24 -4.70
CA ARG A 50 0.92 17.14 -3.45
C ARG A 50 -0.55 16.77 -3.68
N ALA A 51 -1.14 17.20 -4.79
CA ALA A 51 -2.53 16.90 -5.14
C ALA A 51 -2.66 15.54 -5.83
N ASP A 52 -1.72 15.18 -6.71
CA ASP A 52 -1.83 14.00 -7.59
C ASP A 52 -1.81 12.67 -6.82
N TYR A 53 -1.07 12.59 -5.71
CA TYR A 53 -0.93 11.33 -4.96
C TYR A 53 -1.94 11.12 -3.84
N PHE A 54 -2.82 12.07 -3.55
CA PHE A 54 -3.82 11.86 -2.49
C PHE A 54 -4.81 10.76 -2.89
N GLU A 55 -5.36 10.87 -4.09
CA GLU A 55 -6.34 9.90 -4.60
C GLU A 55 -5.68 8.55 -4.94
N GLU A 56 -4.47 8.57 -5.50
CA GLU A 56 -3.69 7.35 -5.73
C GLU A 56 -3.32 6.67 -4.40
N GLY A 57 -2.97 7.45 -3.36
CA GLY A 57 -2.74 6.95 -2.01
C GLY A 57 -3.97 6.30 -1.39
N ARG A 58 -5.17 6.89 -1.59
CA ARG A 58 -6.44 6.30 -1.17
C ARG A 58 -6.67 4.94 -1.84
N ARG A 59 -6.51 4.87 -3.16
CA ARG A 59 -6.63 3.61 -3.94
C ARG A 59 -5.63 2.56 -3.49
N LEU A 60 -4.39 2.96 -3.21
CA LEU A 60 -3.34 2.09 -2.70
C LEU A 60 -3.69 1.48 -1.34
N MET A 61 -4.23 2.28 -0.42
CA MET A 61 -4.62 1.80 0.91
C MET A 61 -5.83 0.88 0.87
N LEU A 62 -6.82 1.15 0.02
CA LEU A 62 -7.96 0.25 -0.19
C LEU A 62 -7.52 -1.08 -0.77
N TRP A 63 -6.70 -1.05 -1.83
CA TRP A 63 -6.12 -2.25 -2.41
C TRP A 63 -5.34 -3.08 -1.39
N TRP A 64 -4.58 -2.42 -0.51
CA TRP A 64 -3.85 -3.10 0.55
C TRP A 64 -4.78 -3.75 1.58
N ALA A 65 -5.86 -3.08 1.97
CA ALA A 65 -6.87 -3.64 2.85
C ALA A 65 -7.52 -4.90 2.25
N ASP A 66 -7.93 -4.83 0.98
CA ASP A 66 -8.51 -5.97 0.25
C ASP A 66 -7.54 -7.16 0.20
N LYS A 67 -6.24 -6.90 -0.01
CA LYS A 67 -5.20 -7.94 0.03
C LYS A 67 -5.10 -8.60 1.40
N ILE A 68 -5.08 -7.82 2.48
CA ILE A 68 -5.04 -8.36 3.85
C ILE A 68 -6.28 -9.21 4.14
N ASP A 69 -7.46 -8.74 3.74
CA ASP A 69 -8.72 -9.46 3.94
C ASP A 69 -8.76 -10.78 3.17
N ALA A 70 -8.23 -10.82 1.95
CA ALA A 70 -8.08 -12.05 1.17
C ALA A 70 -7.14 -13.04 1.86
N ILE A 71 -5.97 -12.57 2.32
CA ILE A 71 -4.99 -13.40 3.06
C ILE A 71 -5.62 -13.95 4.34
N ARG A 72 -6.36 -13.12 5.09
CA ARG A 72 -7.03 -13.53 6.33
C ARG A 72 -8.10 -14.60 6.08
N SER A 73 -8.83 -14.49 4.98
CA SER A 73 -9.93 -15.40 4.63
C SER A 73 -9.44 -16.76 4.11
N GLY A 74 -8.12 -16.95 3.95
CA GLY A 74 -7.54 -18.16 3.37
C GLY A 74 -7.70 -18.24 1.85
N ASP A 75 -8.16 -17.15 1.22
CA ASP A 75 -8.30 -17.02 -0.23
C ASP A 75 -6.92 -16.66 -0.80
N ALA A 76 -6.03 -17.64 -0.74
CA ALA A 76 -4.65 -17.49 -1.17
C ALA A 76 -4.58 -17.31 -2.69
N LEU A 77 -4.44 -16.04 -3.12
CA LEU A 77 -3.92 -15.62 -4.42
C LEU A 77 -4.64 -16.21 -5.65
N GLY A 78 -5.96 -16.39 -5.57
CA GLY A 78 -6.79 -16.58 -6.77
C GLY A 78 -6.99 -15.24 -7.46
N SER A 79 -6.29 -15.01 -8.58
CA SER A 79 -6.47 -13.92 -9.56
C SER A 79 -7.43 -12.79 -9.16
N VAL A 80 -7.08 -12.00 -8.13
CA VAL A 80 -7.91 -10.85 -7.81
C VAL A 80 -7.45 -9.71 -8.70
N GLU A 81 -8.11 -9.59 -9.85
CA GLU A 81 -8.35 -8.29 -10.49
C GLU A 81 -9.08 -7.43 -9.47
N THR A 82 -8.32 -6.89 -8.51
CA THR A 82 -8.81 -5.96 -7.49
C THR A 82 -8.98 -4.64 -8.22
N GLN A 83 -10.11 -4.49 -8.92
CA GLN A 83 -10.63 -3.16 -9.14
C GLN A 83 -10.82 -2.55 -7.75
N PRO A 84 -10.24 -1.37 -7.47
CA PRO A 84 -10.40 -0.74 -6.17
C PRO A 84 -11.89 -0.60 -5.92
N SER A 85 -12.36 -1.08 -4.76
CA SER A 85 -13.74 -0.87 -4.33
C SER A 85 -14.07 0.62 -4.49
N GLU A 86 -15.05 0.92 -5.34
CA GLU A 86 -15.64 2.25 -5.42
C GLU A 86 -16.29 2.50 -4.05
N VAL A 87 -15.52 3.13 -3.16
CA VAL A 87 -16.09 3.73 -1.97
C VAL A 87 -16.93 4.89 -2.48
N GLU A 88 -18.23 4.65 -2.67
CA GLU A 88 -19.20 5.71 -2.90
C GLU A 88 -19.07 6.70 -1.74
N ALA A 89 -18.60 7.90 -2.06
CA ALA A 89 -18.56 9.01 -1.14
C ALA A 89 -20.00 9.53 -0.98
N GLU A 90 -20.67 9.14 0.09
CA GLU A 90 -21.80 9.88 0.66
C GLU A 90 -21.33 11.17 1.36
#